data_AF-A0A356J5I1-F1
#
_entry.id   AF-A0A356J5I1-F1
#
_cell.length_a   1.000
_cell.length_b   1.000
_cell.length_c   1.000
_cell.angle_alpha   90.00
_cell.angle_beta   90.00
_cell.angle_gamma   90.00
#
_symmetry.space_group_name_H-M   'P 1'
#
loop_
_entity.id
_entity.type
_entity.pdbx_description
1 polymer ?
#
loop_
_entity_poly.entity_id
_entity_poly.type
_entity_poly.pdbx_seq_one_letter_code
_entity_poly.pdbx_strand_id
1 'polypeptide(L)' 'IISAPPAVKGDTSSGNVTKEVELDNGLKIRTPIFVKEGEKVLVNTDTGEYSERVSE' A
#
# COMPACT_ATOMS: atom_id res chain seq x y z
N ILE A 1 1.62 -1.16 8.60
CA ILE A 1 2.30 -0.26 7.63
C ILE A 1 2.95 0.86 8.42
N ILE A 2 4.24 1.14 8.22
CA ILE A 2 4.97 2.15 9.01
C ILE A 2 5.14 3.48 8.29
N SER A 3 5.09 3.49 6.96
CA SER A 3 5.20 4.70 6.16
C SER A 3 4.36 4.54 4.91
N ALA A 4 3.43 5.45 4.69
CA ALA A 4 2.45 5.36 3.61
C ALA A 4 2.34 6.71 2.90
N PRO A 5 3.35 7.09 2.08
CA PRO A 5 3.40 8.40 1.45
C PRO A 5 2.09 8.71 0.70
N PRO A 6 1.59 9.95 0.79
CA PRO A 6 0.35 10.32 0.13
C PRO A 6 0.55 10.22 -1.38
N ALA A 7 -0.29 9.40 -2.03
CA ALA A 7 -0.34 9.39 -3.48
C ALA A 7 -0.79 10.78 -3.94
N VAL A 8 0.11 11.54 -4.56
CA VAL A 8 -0.23 12.84 -5.13
C VAL A 8 -1.24 12.59 -6.24
N LYS A 9 -2.47 13.04 -5.98
CA LYS A 9 -3.66 12.97 -6.84
C LYS A 9 -3.53 13.92 -8.05
N GLY A 10 -2.32 14.01 -8.61
CA GLY A 10 -1.87 15.12 -9.44
C GLY A 10 -2.11 14.97 -10.93
N ASP A 11 -2.07 13.75 -11.50
CA ASP A 11 -1.94 13.68 -12.97
C ASP A 11 -2.51 12.44 -13.69
N THR A 12 -3.50 11.72 -13.13
CA THR A 12 -4.11 10.62 -13.90
C THR A 12 -5.63 10.53 -13.77
N SER A 13 -6.31 10.98 -14.83
CA SER A 13 -7.72 10.72 -15.19
C SER A 13 -8.04 9.23 -15.43
N SER A 14 -7.35 8.29 -14.78
CA SER A 14 -7.55 6.84 -14.92
C SER A 14 -7.48 6.21 -13.53
N GLY A 15 -8.58 5.60 -13.10
CA GLY A 15 -8.92 5.28 -11.71
C GLY A 15 -8.09 4.23 -10.96
N ASN A 16 -6.79 4.07 -11.25
CA ASN A 16 -5.93 3.08 -10.57
C ASN A 16 -4.65 3.70 -10.00
N VAL A 17 -4.80 4.65 -9.07
CA VAL A 17 -3.68 5.20 -8.31
C VAL A 17 -3.28 4.22 -7.21
N THR A 18 -2.13 3.58 -7.36
CA THR A 18 -1.47 2.82 -6.30
C THR A 18 -0.36 3.67 -5.68
N LYS A 19 -0.09 3.46 -4.39
CA LYS A 19 1.04 4.06 -3.68
C LYS A 19 2.00 2.99 -3.20
N GLU A 20 3.27 3.35 -3.15
CA GLU A 20 4.26 2.54 -2.46
C GLU A 20 4.15 2.79 -0.96
N VAL A 21 4.05 1.73 -0.17
CA VAL A 21 4.04 1.80 1.30
C VAL A 21 5.17 0.94 1.85
N GLU A 22 5.71 1.36 2.98
CA GLU A 22 6.72 0.64 3.74
C GLU A 22 6.07 -0.10 4.91
N LEU A 23 6.44 -1.36 5.03
CA LEU A 23 6.01 -2.26 6.10
C LEU A 23 7.04 -2.24 7.24
N ASP A 24 6.63 -2.71 8.41
CA ASP A 24 7.44 -2.70 9.64
C ASP A 24 8.73 -3.53 9.52
N ASN A 25 8.71 -4.52 8.63
CA ASN A 25 9.85 -5.36 8.28
C ASN A 25 10.78 -4.72 7.22
N GLY A 26 10.54 -3.47 6.80
CA GLY A 26 11.33 -2.76 5.78
C GLY A 26 10.98 -3.11 4.33
N LEU A 27 9.95 -3.94 4.10
CA LEU A 27 9.48 -4.26 2.74
C LEU A 27 8.65 -3.11 2.18
N LYS A 28 8.92 -2.75 0.92
CA LYS A 28 8.20 -1.73 0.16
C LYS A 28 7.28 -2.39 -0.86
N ILE A 29 5.99 -2.14 -0.76
CA ILE A 29 4.98 -2.77 -1.61
C ILE A 29 4.04 -1.73 -2.22
N ARG A 30 3.46 -2.04 -3.37
CA ARG A 30 2.44 -1.18 -3.98
C ARG A 30 1.06 -1.55 -3.47
N THR A 31 0.42 -0.64 -2.77
CA THR A 31 -0.95 -0.80 -2.27
C THR A 31 -1.87 0.23 -2.89
N PRO A 32 -3.19 0.03 -2.83
CA PRO A 32 -4.14 1.05 -3.21
C PRO A 32 -4.01 2.33 -2.35
N ILE A 33 -4.40 3.47 -2.92
CA ILE A 33 -4.42 4.78 -2.25
C ILE A 33 -5.22 4.81 -0.93
N PHE A 34 -6.24 3.97 -0.76
CA PHE A 34 -7.07 3.96 0.44
C PHE A 34 -6.38 3.40 1.69
N VAL A 35 -5.29 2.63 1.52
CA VAL A 35 -4.54 2.02 2.61
C VAL A 35 -3.84 3.11 3.43
N LYS A 36 -3.93 3.08 4.77
CA LYS A 36 -3.31 4.10 5.63
C LYS A 36 -2.14 3.54 6.44
N GLU A 37 -1.28 4.45 6.92
CA GLU A 37 -0.28 4.14 7.93
C GLU A 37 -0.97 3.59 9.20
N GLY A 38 -0.40 2.56 9.81
CA GLY A 38 -1.00 1.85 10.94
C GLY A 38 -2.02 0.77 10.56
N GLU A 39 -2.49 0.68 9.31
CA GLU A 39 -3.36 -0.44 8.90
C GLU A 39 -2.56 -1.74 8.73
N LYS A 40 -3.29 -2.86 8.89
CA LYS A 40 -2.81 -4.21 8.61
C LYS A 40 -3.24 -4.63 7.21
N VAL A 41 -2.27 -5.00 6.42
CA VAL A 41 -2.48 -5.52 5.06
C VAL A 41 -1.81 -6.87 4.95
N LEU A 42 -2.46 -7.80 4.26
CA LEU A 42 -1.92 -9.09 3.90
C LEU A 42 -1.03 -8.92 2.69
N VAL A 43 0.20 -9.40 2.81
CA VAL A 43 1.25 -9.25 1.80
C VAL A 43 1.82 -10.62 1.53
N ASN A 44 1.97 -10.94 0.26
CA ASN A 44 2.61 -12.18 -0.14
C ASN A 44 4.13 -12.01 0.03
N THR A 45 4.75 -12.78 0.92
CA THR A 45 6.19 -12.72 1.17
C THR A 45 7.03 -13.35 0.07
N ASP A 46 6.44 -14.21 -0.76
CA ASP A 46 7.10 -14.84 -1.90
C ASP A 46 7.23 -13.88 -3.08
N THR A 47 6.16 -13.12 -3.37
CA THR A 47 6.15 -12.14 -4.49
C THR A 47 6.40 -10.70 -4.07
N GLY A 48 6.30 -10.38 -2.78
CA GLY A 48 6.37 -9.01 -2.25
C GLY A 48 5.16 -8.16 -2.63
N GLU A 49 4.05 -8.78 -3.03
CA GLU A 49 2.87 -8.05 -3.51
C GLU A 49 1.81 -7.91 -2.41
N TYR A 50 1.11 -6.77 -2.44
CA TYR A 50 -0.10 -6.57 -1.66
C TYR A 50 -1.15 -7.60 -2.10
N SER A 51 -1.64 -8.40 -1.15
CA SER A 51 -2.68 -9.39 -1.42
C SER A 51 -4.05 -8.77 -1.10
N GLU A 52 -4.31 -8.49 0.18
CA GLU A 52 -5.61 -7.98 0.64
C GLU A 52 -5.44 -7.07 1.86
N ARG A 53 -6.48 -6.30 2.19
CA ARG A 53 -6.52 -5.55 3.47
C ARG A 53 -7.13 -6.45 4.52
N VAL A 54 -6.51 -6.52 5.69
CA VAL A 54 -7.11 -7.23 6.83
C VAL A 54 -7.93 -6.20 7.59
N SER A 55 -9.25 -6.15 7.32
CA SER A 55 -10.19 -5.47 8.20
C SER A 55 -10.65 -6.46 9.27
N GLU A 56 -10.53 -6.05 10.53
CA GLU A 56 -11.12 -6.73 11.69
C GLU A 56 -12.54 -6.19 11.95
#